data_AF-A0A453BRZ6-F1
#
_entry.id   AF-A0A453BRZ6-F1
#
_cell.length_a   1.000
_cell.length_b   1.000
_cell.length_c   1.000
_cell.angle_alpha   90.00
_cell.angle_beta   90.00
_cell.angle_gamma   90.00
#
_symmetry.space_group_name_H-M   'P 1'
#
loop_
_entity.id
_entity.type
_entity.pdbx_description
1 polymer ?
#
loop_
_entity_poly.entity_id
_entity_poly.type
_entity_poly.pdbx_seq_one_letter_code
_entity_poly.pdbx_strand_id
1 'polypeptide(L)'
;MVNNKMIVNYNGDTLGSSSSEYKMPLVWIDLEMTGLDIRKDRILEIACIITDGKLTKRIEGPDLVIRQSKECLDNMNEWCKTHHGASGLTEQVLQSDISECDAEKQVLDFVRRYIGSATPLIAGNSIYTDLLFLKEYMPQLAGIFPHVIVDVSSITALCIRWFPKERKQAPRKEKNHRALDDIRESIMELQYYKENIFKSRQSKH
;
A
#
# COMPACT_ATOMS: atom_id res chain seq x y z
N MET A 1 32.28 -16.57 8.67
CA MET A 1 31.42 -17.67 9.16
C MET A 1 30.14 -17.03 9.66
N VAL A 2 29.07 -17.10 8.88
CA VAL A 2 27.79 -16.47 9.22
C VAL A 2 27.04 -17.44 10.13
N ASN A 3 26.79 -17.02 11.37
CA ASN A 3 26.02 -17.79 12.34
C ASN A 3 24.55 -17.84 11.90
N ASN A 4 24.17 -18.98 11.31
CA ASN A 4 22.80 -19.28 10.93
C ASN A 4 22.04 -19.69 12.20
N LYS A 5 21.46 -18.72 12.91
CA LYS A 5 20.67 -18.99 14.12
C LYS A 5 19.32 -19.58 13.69
N MET A 6 19.21 -20.91 13.74
CA MET A 6 17.96 -21.64 13.56
C MET A 6 16.93 -21.14 14.58
N ILE A 7 15.82 -20.60 14.10
CA ILE A 7 14.66 -20.28 14.92
C ILE A 7 13.86 -21.58 15.05
N VAL A 8 13.83 -22.16 16.25
CA VAL A 8 13.03 -23.35 16.57
C VAL A 8 11.73 -22.89 17.23
N ASN A 9 10.58 -23.22 16.64
CA ASN A 9 9.29 -23.10 17.31
C ASN A 9 8.99 -24.38 18.11
N TYR A 10 8.36 -24.22 19.27
CA TYR A 10 8.11 -25.27 20.28
C TYR A 10 7.10 -26.37 19.90
N ASN A 11 6.71 -26.49 18.64
CA ASN A 11 5.65 -27.41 18.19
C ASN A 11 6.05 -28.36 17.06
N GLY A 12 7.32 -28.72 16.91
CA GLY A 12 7.75 -29.93 16.16
C GLY A 12 7.42 -30.02 14.66
N ASP A 13 6.66 -29.09 14.09
CA ASP A 13 6.34 -29.05 12.68
C ASP A 13 7.43 -28.28 11.94
N THR A 14 8.18 -29.01 11.12
CA THR A 14 9.02 -28.44 10.05
C THR A 14 8.14 -27.58 9.15
N LEU A 15 8.22 -26.25 9.30
CA LEU A 15 7.82 -25.34 8.23
C LEU A 15 8.69 -25.70 7.03
N GLY A 16 8.11 -26.40 6.06
CA GLY A 16 8.70 -26.59 4.75
C GLY A 16 9.18 -25.24 4.23
N SER A 17 10.35 -25.24 3.58
CA SER A 17 10.94 -24.10 2.90
C SER A 17 9.92 -23.48 1.92
N SER A 18 9.07 -22.60 2.43
CA SER A 18 8.09 -21.85 1.65
C SER A 18 8.88 -20.83 0.84
N SER A 19 9.23 -21.18 -0.40
CA SER A 19 9.58 -20.15 -1.37
C SER A 19 8.34 -19.27 -1.51
N SER A 20 8.42 -18.00 -1.11
CA SER A 20 7.29 -17.09 -1.26
C SER A 20 6.79 -17.14 -2.71
N GLU A 21 5.48 -17.30 -2.89
CA GLU A 21 4.89 -17.32 -4.23
C GLU A 21 5.19 -15.99 -4.98
N TYR A 22 5.34 -14.92 -4.19
CA TYR A 22 5.66 -13.57 -4.62
C TYR A 22 7.16 -13.30 -4.43
N LYS A 23 7.96 -13.50 -5.49
CA LYS A 23 9.39 -13.15 -5.49
C LYS A 23 9.58 -11.64 -5.54
N MET A 24 10.47 -11.11 -4.70
CA MET A 24 10.69 -9.66 -4.55
C MET A 24 9.37 -8.91 -4.37
N PRO A 25 8.59 -9.25 -3.32
CA PRO A 25 7.21 -8.78 -3.21
C PRO A 25 7.16 -7.27 -3.02
N LEU A 26 6.16 -6.66 -3.67
CA LEU A 26 5.74 -5.30 -3.40
C LEU A 26 4.42 -5.37 -2.64
N VAL A 27 4.35 -4.68 -1.51
CA VAL A 27 3.14 -4.55 -0.71
C VAL A 27 2.56 -3.17 -0.98
N TRP A 28 1.48 -3.17 -1.74
CA TRP A 28 0.77 -1.97 -2.12
C TRP A 28 -0.22 -1.61 -1.03
N ILE A 29 -0.14 -0.39 -0.55
CA ILE A 29 -1.03 0.16 0.48
C ILE A 29 -1.48 1.53 0.00
N ASP A 30 -2.71 1.86 0.31
CA ASP A 30 -3.28 3.19 0.17
C ASP A 30 -4.15 3.44 1.42
N LEU A 31 -4.07 4.66 1.93
CA LEU A 31 -4.83 5.11 3.08
C LEU A 31 -5.74 6.27 2.69
N GLU A 32 -6.97 6.25 3.19
CA GLU A 32 -7.77 7.46 3.29
C GLU A 32 -7.64 8.02 4.71
N MET A 33 -7.46 9.34 4.82
CA MET A 33 -7.23 10.03 6.09
C MET A 33 -8.15 11.23 6.28
N THR A 34 -8.26 11.70 7.53
CA THR A 34 -8.97 12.95 7.86
C THR A 34 -8.23 14.21 7.36
N GLY A 35 -6.97 14.06 6.95
CA GLY A 35 -6.08 15.11 6.48
C GLY A 35 -4.64 14.62 6.35
N LEU A 36 -3.68 15.54 6.26
CA LEU A 36 -2.26 15.24 5.97
C LEU A 36 -1.31 15.60 7.12
N ASP A 37 -1.81 16.08 8.26
CA ASP A 37 -0.99 16.37 9.44
C ASP A 37 -1.02 15.18 10.40
N ILE A 38 0.04 14.39 10.36
CA ILE A 38 0.21 13.15 11.14
C ILE A 38 -0.07 13.35 12.64
N ARG A 39 0.16 14.55 13.19
CA ARG A 39 -0.03 14.80 14.62
C ARG A 39 -1.50 14.95 15.04
N LYS A 40 -2.40 15.17 14.10
CA LYS A 40 -3.83 15.42 14.38
C LYS A 40 -4.76 14.50 13.60
N ASP A 41 -4.36 14.13 12.38
CA ASP A 41 -5.19 13.41 11.43
C ASP A 41 -5.11 11.91 11.66
N ARG A 42 -6.20 11.21 11.38
CA ARG A 42 -6.38 9.77 11.62
C ARG A 42 -6.64 9.01 10.33
N ILE A 43 -6.37 7.71 10.37
CA ILE A 43 -6.63 6.78 9.26
C ILE A 43 -8.13 6.41 9.28
N LEU A 44 -8.77 6.50 8.11
CA LEU A 44 -10.19 6.21 7.88
C LEU A 44 -10.39 4.91 7.10
N GLU A 45 -9.51 4.63 6.15
CA GLU A 45 -9.55 3.42 5.32
C GLU A 45 -8.12 2.93 5.09
N ILE A 46 -7.95 1.62 5.01
CA ILE A 46 -6.71 0.98 4.57
C ILE A 46 -7.03 -0.17 3.63
N ALA A 47 -6.39 -0.19 2.47
CA ALA A 47 -6.42 -1.33 1.57
C ALA A 47 -5.01 -1.91 1.36
N CYS A 48 -4.94 -3.19 0.98
CA CYS A 48 -3.68 -3.85 0.69
C CYS A 48 -3.77 -4.78 -0.51
N ILE A 49 -2.79 -4.69 -1.42
CA ILE A 49 -2.55 -5.67 -2.50
C ILE A 49 -1.09 -6.10 -2.46
N ILE A 50 -0.81 -7.38 -2.69
CA ILE A 50 0.57 -7.87 -2.85
C ILE A 50 0.81 -8.22 -4.31
N THR A 51 1.91 -7.75 -4.89
CA THR A 51 2.39 -8.19 -6.20
C THR A 51 3.76 -8.83 -6.11
N ASP A 52 4.13 -9.59 -7.15
CA ASP A 52 5.54 -9.95 -7.33
C ASP A 52 6.30 -8.73 -7.90
N GLY A 53 7.64 -8.76 -7.84
CA GLY A 53 8.46 -7.63 -8.30
C GLY A 53 8.38 -7.35 -9.81
N LYS A 54 7.70 -8.22 -10.58
CA LYS A 54 7.45 -8.02 -12.01
C LYS A 54 6.07 -7.44 -12.31
N LEU A 55 5.20 -7.30 -11.30
CA LEU A 55 3.81 -6.87 -11.44
C LEU A 55 2.97 -7.83 -12.30
N THR A 56 3.30 -9.12 -12.28
CA THR A 56 2.61 -10.15 -13.08
C THR A 56 1.64 -10.99 -12.26
N LYS A 57 1.99 -11.25 -11.00
CA LYS A 57 1.08 -11.87 -10.04
C LYS A 57 0.60 -10.80 -9.07
N ARG A 58 -0.66 -10.90 -8.65
CA ARG A 58 -1.22 -10.09 -7.57
C ARG A 58 -2.22 -10.89 -6.73
N ILE A 59 -2.37 -10.50 -5.47
CA ILE A 59 -3.45 -10.94 -4.60
C ILE A 59 -3.99 -9.77 -3.81
N GLU A 60 -5.31 -9.64 -3.81
CA GLU A 60 -6.01 -8.61 -3.05
C GLU A 60 -6.15 -9.07 -1.60
N GLY A 61 -5.93 -8.13 -0.69
CA GLY A 61 -5.97 -8.34 0.74
C GLY A 61 -7.15 -7.62 1.40
N PRO A 62 -7.02 -7.28 2.68
CA PRO A 62 -8.02 -6.50 3.39
C PRO A 62 -8.26 -5.14 2.73
N ASP A 63 -9.52 -4.72 2.74
CA ASP A 63 -10.03 -3.40 2.41
C ASP A 63 -10.95 -3.01 3.57
N LEU A 64 -10.42 -2.18 4.47
CA LEU A 64 -10.96 -2.01 5.81
C LEU A 64 -11.24 -0.54 6.09
N VAL A 65 -12.49 -0.24 6.43
CA VAL A 65 -12.89 1.05 7.00
C VAL A 65 -12.69 1.02 8.50
N ILE A 66 -12.00 2.03 9.03
CA ILE A 66 -11.55 2.12 10.42
C ILE A 66 -12.43 3.09 11.19
N ARG A 67 -12.92 2.65 12.35
CA ARG A 67 -13.76 3.46 13.25
C ARG A 67 -13.01 4.70 13.75
N GLN A 68 -13.62 5.87 13.57
CA GLN A 68 -13.21 7.13 14.21
C GLN A 68 -14.41 7.80 14.88
N SER A 69 -14.15 8.68 15.84
CA SER A 69 -15.22 9.43 16.51
C SER A 69 -15.86 10.46 15.57
N LYS A 70 -17.13 10.79 15.83
CA LYS A 70 -17.80 11.87 15.09
C LYS A 70 -17.04 13.20 15.20
N GLU A 71 -16.50 13.52 16.39
CA GLU A 71 -15.69 14.72 16.61
C GLU A 71 -14.44 14.75 15.71
N CYS A 72 -13.78 13.60 15.50
CA CYS A 72 -12.63 13.49 14.59
C CYS A 72 -13.05 13.84 13.15
N LEU A 73 -14.18 13.30 12.68
CA LEU A 73 -14.70 13.57 11.34
C LEU A 73 -15.18 15.01 11.15
N ASP A 74 -15.84 15.58 12.18
CA ASP A 74 -16.32 16.96 12.17
C ASP A 74 -15.17 17.98 12.08
N ASN A 75 -13.96 17.59 12.53
CA ASN A 75 -12.73 18.40 12.48
C ASN A 75 -11.91 18.25 11.18
N MET A 76 -12.36 17.43 10.23
CA MET A 76 -11.76 17.36 8.89
C MET A 76 -11.80 18.71 8.17
N ASN A 77 -10.83 18.92 7.28
CA ASN A 77 -10.89 20.06 6.36
C ASN A 77 -12.05 19.90 5.35
N GLU A 78 -12.45 21.00 4.72
CA GLU A 78 -13.60 21.01 3.80
C GLU A 78 -13.43 20.09 2.58
N TRP A 79 -12.20 19.92 2.11
CA TRP A 79 -11.92 19.02 0.99
C TRP A 79 -12.20 17.56 1.40
N CYS A 80 -11.70 17.11 2.55
CA CYS A 80 -11.93 15.78 3.10
C CYS A 80 -13.41 15.55 3.41
N LYS A 81 -14.11 16.52 4.03
CA LYS A 81 -15.56 16.41 4.30
C LYS A 81 -16.38 16.19 3.02
N THR A 82 -16.05 16.94 1.97
CA THR A 82 -16.75 16.84 0.69
C THR A 82 -16.47 15.51 0.00
N HIS A 83 -15.20 15.11 -0.10
CA HIS A 83 -14.81 13.88 -0.81
C HIS A 83 -15.27 12.63 -0.08
N HIS A 84 -15.00 12.52 1.22
CA HIS A 84 -15.40 11.36 2.03
C HIS A 84 -16.90 11.27 2.25
N GLY A 85 -17.60 12.41 2.24
CA GLY A 85 -19.06 12.45 2.21
C GLY A 85 -19.62 11.91 0.89
N ALA A 86 -19.07 12.34 -0.25
CA ALA A 86 -19.52 11.92 -1.58
C ALA A 86 -19.25 10.43 -1.86
N SER A 87 -18.13 9.89 -1.37
CA SER A 87 -17.79 8.46 -1.49
C SER A 87 -18.56 7.56 -0.52
N GLY A 88 -19.28 8.15 0.45
CA GLY A 88 -19.95 7.43 1.54
C GLY A 88 -19.00 6.88 2.60
N LEU A 89 -17.71 7.23 2.55
CA LEU A 89 -16.71 6.77 3.53
C LEU A 89 -17.00 7.32 4.93
N THR A 90 -17.42 8.58 5.05
CA THR A 90 -17.75 9.20 6.36
C THR A 90 -18.79 8.39 7.14
N GLU A 91 -19.85 7.91 6.47
CA GLU A 91 -20.89 7.10 7.09
C GLU A 91 -20.37 5.70 7.46
N GLN A 92 -19.60 5.07 6.57
CA GLN A 92 -18.98 3.77 6.85
C GLN A 92 -18.03 3.84 8.06
N VAL A 93 -17.29 4.94 8.24
CA VAL A 93 -16.41 5.13 9.40
C VAL A 93 -17.19 5.21 10.70
N LEU A 94 -18.34 5.87 10.72
CA LEU A 94 -19.21 5.96 11.90
C LEU A 94 -19.85 4.62 12.26
N GLN A 95 -20.10 3.77 11.26
CA GLN A 95 -20.70 2.44 11.41
C GLN A 95 -19.67 1.32 11.63
N SER A 96 -18.39 1.58 11.36
CA SER A 96 -17.34 0.57 11.51
C SER A 96 -17.09 0.26 12.97
N ASP A 97 -16.86 -1.02 13.27
CA ASP A 97 -16.40 -1.50 14.58
C ASP A 97 -14.89 -1.81 14.60
N ILE A 98 -14.19 -1.65 13.48
CA ILE A 98 -12.77 -2.00 13.33
C ILE A 98 -11.91 -0.89 13.91
N SER A 99 -11.06 -1.19 14.91
CA SER A 99 -10.07 -0.24 15.40
C SER A 99 -8.81 -0.23 14.52
N GLU A 100 -7.98 0.81 14.64
CA GLU A 100 -6.67 0.87 13.97
C GLU A 100 -5.79 -0.34 14.30
N CYS A 101 -5.85 -0.85 15.54
CA CYS A 101 -5.12 -2.05 15.96
C CYS A 101 -5.64 -3.32 15.28
N ASP A 102 -6.96 -3.45 15.13
CA ASP A 102 -7.56 -4.58 14.42
C ASP A 102 -7.21 -4.55 12.93
N ALA A 103 -7.23 -3.36 12.33
CA ALA A 103 -6.85 -3.16 10.94
C ALA A 103 -5.36 -3.46 10.71
N GLU A 104 -4.47 -2.93 11.57
CA GLU A 104 -3.03 -3.22 11.55
C GLU A 104 -2.79 -4.73 11.57
N LYS A 105 -3.42 -5.43 12.52
CA LYS A 105 -3.25 -6.88 12.68
C LYS A 105 -3.71 -7.64 11.45
N GLN A 106 -4.88 -7.31 10.91
CA GLN A 106 -5.42 -7.99 9.73
C GLN A 106 -4.53 -7.82 8.49
N VAL A 107 -4.06 -6.59 8.24
CA VAL A 107 -3.15 -6.32 7.11
C VAL A 107 -1.80 -6.99 7.33
N LEU A 108 -1.24 -6.91 8.54
CA LEU A 108 0.03 -7.55 8.86
C LEU A 108 -0.01 -9.08 8.73
N ASP A 109 -1.08 -9.71 9.22
CA ASP A 109 -1.29 -11.17 9.11
C ASP A 109 -1.46 -11.58 7.65
N PHE A 110 -2.18 -10.79 6.85
CA PHE A 110 -2.27 -10.98 5.40
C PHE A 110 -0.89 -10.89 4.74
N VAL A 111 -0.12 -9.83 5.00
CA VAL A 111 1.21 -9.66 4.40
C VAL A 111 2.14 -10.81 4.76
N ARG A 112 2.22 -11.17 6.05
CA ARG A 112 3.08 -12.28 6.54
C ARG A 112 2.75 -13.62 5.88
N ARG A 113 1.48 -13.87 5.55
CA ARG A 113 1.05 -15.10 4.87
C ARG A 113 1.69 -15.27 3.49
N TYR A 114 1.93 -14.17 2.76
CA TYR A 114 2.33 -14.24 1.35
C TYR A 114 3.79 -13.85 1.07
N ILE A 115 4.45 -13.09 1.96
CA ILE A 115 5.85 -12.67 1.74
C ILE A 115 6.87 -13.75 2.12
N GLY A 116 6.49 -14.77 2.88
CA GLY A 116 7.41 -15.80 3.37
C GLY A 116 8.60 -15.19 4.13
N SER A 117 9.83 -15.55 3.75
CA SER A 117 11.06 -14.99 4.34
C SER A 117 11.60 -13.76 3.60
N ALA A 118 10.86 -13.19 2.64
CA ALA A 118 11.31 -12.04 1.87
C ALA A 118 11.20 -10.75 2.69
N THR A 119 12.07 -9.77 2.40
CA THR A 119 11.89 -8.38 2.85
C THR A 119 11.09 -7.63 1.79
N PRO A 120 9.80 -7.30 2.06
CA PRO A 120 8.97 -6.59 1.08
C PRO A 120 9.36 -5.11 0.99
N LEU A 121 9.02 -4.48 -0.14
CA LEU A 121 8.98 -3.02 -0.24
C LEU A 121 7.52 -2.54 -0.23
N ILE A 122 7.26 -1.44 0.47
CA ILE A 122 5.97 -0.76 0.36
C ILE A 122 5.90 0.02 -0.96
N ALA A 123 4.74 -0.03 -1.61
CA ALA A 123 4.50 0.55 -2.93
C ALA A 123 3.17 1.31 -2.99
N GLY A 124 3.09 2.33 -3.83
CA GLY A 124 1.87 3.13 -4.04
C GLY A 124 2.19 4.48 -4.66
N ASN A 125 1.17 5.29 -4.94
CA ASN A 125 1.35 6.67 -5.37
C ASN A 125 1.54 7.56 -4.14
N SER A 126 2.64 8.32 -4.08
CA SER A 126 2.93 9.22 -2.96
C SER A 126 3.01 8.48 -1.61
N ILE A 127 3.34 7.18 -1.68
CA ILE A 127 3.32 6.20 -0.58
C ILE A 127 4.16 6.60 0.64
N TYR A 128 5.09 7.54 0.47
CA TYR A 128 5.82 8.10 1.60
C TYR A 128 4.87 8.73 2.64
N THR A 129 3.75 9.30 2.20
CA THR A 129 2.75 9.95 3.06
C THR A 129 2.05 8.89 3.91
N ASP A 130 1.55 7.83 3.28
CA ASP A 130 0.93 6.69 3.95
C ASP A 130 1.89 6.04 4.94
N LEU A 131 3.16 5.84 4.54
CA LEU A 131 4.17 5.26 5.40
C LEU A 131 4.42 6.10 6.66
N LEU A 132 4.25 7.43 6.61
CA LEU A 132 4.35 8.26 7.80
C LEU A 132 3.18 8.02 8.76
N PHE A 133 1.95 7.88 8.25
CA PHE A 133 0.78 7.51 9.05
C PHE A 133 0.90 6.09 9.62
N LEU A 134 1.37 5.13 8.82
CA LEU A 134 1.62 3.77 9.30
C LEU A 134 2.65 3.77 10.44
N LYS A 135 3.73 4.55 10.35
CA LYS A 135 4.73 4.61 11.43
C LYS A 135 4.17 5.11 12.77
N GLU A 136 3.20 6.01 12.72
CA GLU A 136 2.55 6.58 13.91
C GLU A 136 1.45 5.66 14.45
N TYR A 137 0.55 5.20 13.58
CA TYR A 137 -0.70 4.54 13.98
C TYR A 137 -0.69 3.01 13.80
N MET A 138 0.19 2.47 12.97
CA MET A 138 0.33 1.04 12.68
C MET A 138 1.83 0.61 12.66
N PRO A 139 2.57 0.82 13.78
CA PRO A 139 4.02 0.68 13.81
C PRO A 139 4.54 -0.75 13.59
N GLN A 140 3.77 -1.78 13.93
CA GLN A 140 4.13 -3.17 13.68
C GLN A 140 4.05 -3.50 12.19
N LEU A 141 3.04 -2.97 11.50
CA LEU A 141 2.95 -3.07 10.04
C LEU A 141 4.07 -2.28 9.37
N ALA A 142 4.28 -1.02 9.77
CA ALA A 142 5.36 -0.19 9.23
C ALA A 142 6.75 -0.84 9.43
N GLY A 143 6.95 -1.52 10.55
CA GLY A 143 8.23 -2.13 10.94
C GLY A 143 8.71 -3.29 10.06
N ILE A 144 7.87 -3.85 9.18
CA ILE A 144 8.31 -4.88 8.24
C ILE A 144 8.97 -4.31 6.99
N PHE A 145 8.78 -3.00 6.73
CA PHE A 145 9.30 -2.34 5.53
C PHE A 145 10.65 -1.68 5.80
N PRO A 146 11.61 -1.76 4.87
CA PRO A 146 12.83 -0.97 4.94
C PRO A 146 12.54 0.51 4.62
N HIS A 147 13.55 1.36 4.76
CA HIS A 147 13.46 2.78 4.40
C HIS A 147 13.29 3.04 2.89
N VAL A 148 13.55 2.04 2.05
CA VAL A 148 13.38 2.12 0.59
C VAL A 148 11.92 1.83 0.24
N ILE A 149 11.33 2.71 -0.57
CA ILE A 149 9.93 2.64 -1.01
C ILE A 149 9.85 2.61 -2.54
N VAL A 150 8.77 2.05 -3.08
CA VAL A 150 8.43 2.15 -4.50
C VAL A 150 7.32 3.17 -4.69
N ASP A 151 7.72 4.42 -4.90
CA ASP A 151 6.79 5.54 -5.09
C ASP A 151 6.51 5.78 -6.58
N VAL A 152 5.29 5.44 -7.01
CA VAL A 152 4.84 5.63 -8.40
C VAL A 152 4.81 7.11 -8.78
N SER A 153 4.46 8.00 -7.85
CA SER A 153 4.41 9.45 -8.10
C SER A 153 5.78 10.03 -8.43
N SER A 154 6.86 9.45 -7.89
CA SER A 154 8.23 9.83 -8.29
C SER A 154 8.49 9.52 -9.76
N ILE A 155 8.03 8.36 -10.25
CA ILE A 155 8.15 7.97 -11.66
C ILE A 155 7.25 8.85 -12.53
N THR A 156 6.02 9.13 -12.11
CA THR A 156 5.11 10.07 -12.79
C THR A 156 5.74 11.45 -12.94
N ALA A 157 6.39 11.97 -11.90
CA ALA A 157 7.08 13.26 -11.91
C ALA A 157 8.24 13.29 -12.94
N LEU A 158 9.01 12.21 -13.05
CA LEU A 158 10.06 12.08 -14.06
C LEU A 158 9.47 11.93 -15.47
N CYS A 159 8.42 11.12 -15.63
CA CYS A 159 7.74 10.93 -16.91
C CYS A 159 7.18 12.24 -17.48
N ILE A 160 6.56 13.08 -16.64
CA ILE A 160 6.07 14.41 -17.06
C ILE A 160 7.19 15.26 -17.69
N ARG A 161 8.40 15.17 -17.15
CA ARG A 161 9.54 16.02 -17.53
C ARG A 161 10.32 15.45 -18.71
N TRP A 162 10.55 14.14 -18.72
CA TRP A 162 11.45 13.49 -19.66
C TRP A 162 10.71 12.82 -20.83
N PHE A 163 9.46 12.41 -20.61
CA PHE A 163 8.64 11.63 -21.54
C PHE A 163 7.20 12.19 -21.63
N PRO A 164 7.02 13.47 -22.03
CA PRO A 164 5.73 14.13 -21.99
C PRO A 164 4.70 13.56 -22.98
N LYS A 165 5.16 12.87 -24.04
CA LYS A 165 4.26 12.20 -25.00
C LYS A 165 3.67 10.94 -24.37
N GLU A 166 4.51 10.13 -23.75
CA GLU A 166 4.17 8.91 -23.03
C GLU A 166 3.27 9.25 -21.84
N ARG A 167 3.53 10.36 -21.13
CA ARG A 167 2.65 10.80 -20.05
C ARG A 167 1.20 11.07 -20.51
N LYS A 168 1.02 11.62 -21.72
CA LYS A 168 -0.33 11.90 -22.27
C LYS A 168 -1.11 10.63 -22.60
N GLN A 169 -0.40 9.53 -22.83
CA GLN A 169 -0.96 8.21 -23.15
C GLN A 169 -1.15 7.33 -21.91
N ALA A 170 -0.62 7.74 -20.76
CA ALA A 170 -0.79 7.03 -19.51
C ALA A 170 -2.28 6.89 -19.14
N PRO A 171 -2.70 5.77 -18.53
CA PRO A 171 -4.07 5.57 -18.06
C PRO A 171 -4.57 6.74 -17.24
N ARG A 172 -5.83 7.15 -17.45
CA ARG A 172 -6.48 8.15 -16.60
C ARG A 172 -7.01 7.44 -15.35
N LYS A 173 -6.69 8.01 -14.20
CA LYS A 173 -7.29 7.65 -12.92
C LYS A 173 -8.73 8.17 -12.88
N GLU A 174 -9.67 7.30 -12.50
CA GLU A 174 -11.06 7.66 -12.23
C GLU A 174 -11.16 8.46 -10.93
N LYS A 175 -10.21 8.25 -10.00
CA LYS A 175 -10.13 8.94 -8.69
C LYS A 175 -11.42 8.77 -7.89
N ASN A 176 -11.81 7.52 -7.67
CA ASN A 176 -12.99 7.21 -6.87
C ASN A 176 -12.73 7.43 -5.36
N HIS A 177 -11.47 7.71 -4.96
CA HIS A 177 -11.08 8.03 -3.58
C HIS A 177 -11.53 6.93 -2.61
N ARG A 178 -11.20 5.70 -2.99
CA ARG A 178 -11.38 4.48 -2.23
C ARG A 178 -10.09 3.70 -2.31
N ALA A 179 -9.57 3.30 -1.17
CA ALA A 179 -8.19 2.84 -1.06
C ALA A 179 -7.87 1.67 -2.01
N LEU A 180 -8.75 0.66 -2.10
CA LEU A 180 -8.48 -0.51 -2.95
C LEU A 180 -8.46 -0.17 -4.44
N ASP A 181 -9.34 0.70 -4.90
CA ASP A 181 -9.40 1.12 -6.30
C ASP A 181 -8.19 1.99 -6.66
N ASP A 182 -7.80 2.91 -5.76
CA ASP A 182 -6.63 3.76 -5.94
C ASP A 182 -5.34 2.92 -6.00
N ILE A 183 -5.23 1.81 -5.26
CA ILE A 183 -4.13 0.84 -5.41
C ILE A 183 -4.15 0.18 -6.78
N ARG A 184 -5.32 -0.30 -7.25
CA ARG A 184 -5.43 -0.96 -8.57
C ARG A 184 -4.99 -0.02 -9.68
N GLU A 185 -5.40 1.25 -9.62
CA GLU A 185 -4.97 2.29 -10.55
C GLU A 185 -3.46 2.55 -10.47
N SER A 186 -2.89 2.58 -9.26
CA SER A 186 -1.45 2.77 -9.03
C SER A 186 -0.62 1.64 -9.63
N ILE A 187 -1.08 0.39 -9.51
CA ILE A 187 -0.45 -0.78 -10.14
C ILE A 187 -0.49 -0.65 -11.67
N MET A 188 -1.65 -0.30 -12.23
CA MET A 188 -1.81 -0.11 -13.68
C MET A 188 -0.91 1.02 -14.21
N GLU A 189 -0.81 2.13 -13.46
CA GLU A 189 0.08 3.24 -13.79
C GLU A 189 1.56 2.80 -13.80
N LEU A 190 2.01 2.05 -12.80
CA LEU A 190 3.40 1.57 -12.75
C LEU A 190 3.69 0.53 -13.85
N GLN A 191 2.73 -0.36 -14.14
CA GLN A 191 2.84 -1.30 -15.27
C GLN A 191 3.01 -0.54 -16.59
N TYR A 192 2.21 0.51 -16.82
CA TYR A 192 2.35 1.37 -17.98
C TYR A 192 3.75 1.99 -18.08
N TYR A 193 4.27 2.57 -16.99
CA TYR A 193 5.62 3.16 -17.02
C TYR A 193 6.71 2.12 -17.30
N LYS A 194 6.62 0.94 -16.67
CA LYS A 194 7.54 -0.18 -16.89
C LYS A 194 7.63 -0.58 -18.37
N GLU A 195 6.54 -0.48 -19.11
CA GLU A 195 6.49 -0.86 -20.53
C GLU A 195 6.92 0.26 -21.48
N ASN A 196 6.69 1.53 -21.11
CA ASN A 196 6.81 2.64 -22.06
C ASN A 196 8.03 3.54 -21.85
N ILE A 197 8.54 3.68 -20.61
CA ILE A 197 9.64 4.62 -20.32
C ILE A 197 10.90 3.96 -19.73
N PHE A 198 10.79 2.71 -19.28
CA PHE A 198 11.97 1.93 -18.88
C PHE A 198 12.54 1.18 -20.08
N LYS A 199 13.86 1.00 -20.08
CA LYS A 199 14.56 0.26 -21.14
C LYS A 199 13.98 -1.15 -21.25
N SER A 200 13.53 -1.53 -22.44
CA SER A 200 13.05 -2.89 -22.71
C SER A 200 14.18 -3.91 -22.49
N ARG A 201 13.82 -5.07 -21.95
CA ARG A 201 14.73 -6.22 -21.88
C ARG A 201 14.86 -6.83 -23.27
N GLN A 202 15.60 -6.19 -24.16
CA GLN A 202 16.06 -6.89 -25.37
C GLN A 202 17.01 -8.01 -24.92
N SER A 203 16.72 -9.24 -25.33
CA SER A 203 17.70 -10.31 -25.35
C SER A 203 18.90 -9.81 -26.15
N LYS A 204 20.06 -9.67 -25.51
CA LYS A 204 21.30 -9.54 -26.25
C LYS A 204 21.42 -10.82 -27.08
N HIS A 205 21.22 -10.71 -28.40
CA HIS A 205 21.67 -11.72 -29.35
C HIS A 205 23.19 -11.71 -29.40
#